data_AF-A0A1W0WD48-F1
#
_entry.id   AF-A0A1W0WD48-F1
#
_cell.length_a   1.000
_cell.length_b   1.000
_cell.length_c   1.000
_cell.angle_alpha   90.00
_cell.angle_beta   90.00
_cell.angle_gamma   90.00
#
_symmetry.space_group_name_H-M   'P 1'
#
loop_
_entity.id
_entity.type
_entity.pdbx_description
1 polymer ?
#
loop_
_entity_poly.entity_id
_entity_poly.type
_entity_poly.pdbx_seq_one_letter_code
_entity_poly.pdbx_strand_id
1 'polypeptide(L)'
;MACVMPVWLRKTLDWLLKILDALLSICILAPLVVAYWRGTFILLEFYVIPGKEYRVVSLLTSFIIGVVGGVLFIYLQDVFKDYAHNTPSPIAEIMLKRVYAYVYGLVVVNHWRAVWDVLDDCTGFDFNSGVFVFLTGVLVLMALRCFRNSLSPPVVAAADLSDEFFTIKTRFRVPRSKRVLFFLDALFGVLVPGSMIVFVVRGFWYMLNYLLQFPRFAWWLPVHSAFTSYGLGIVLVFASLLLQRPAAWVSRRLEVRNHWILKIVFEDLFMLLATVAGINIWRGAWGVYDEYVFKGHNDSQGIDDGGFLSAWTCHILGMGGLMLMFHASSALVKSFEIDGEYPNGEGCFLPASSLTMFKHHMGQTHRQQIIVGKETARRLAPTAEQEDLIIHAGDAGPIQLEHVYNGGSSRKNYDDEDGRDLNEWKAKVEHERRKSSV
;
A
#
# COMPACT_ATOMS: atom_id res chain seq x y z
N MET A 1 -1.16 37.33 -12.62
CA MET A 1 0.25 37.09 -12.25
C MET A 1 0.33 35.86 -11.34
N ALA A 2 0.75 34.71 -11.84
CA ALA A 2 1.06 33.57 -10.99
C ALA A 2 2.44 33.78 -10.39
N CYS A 3 2.52 33.98 -9.07
CA CYS A 3 3.78 34.09 -8.34
C CYS A 3 4.56 32.78 -8.49
N VAL A 4 5.60 32.78 -9.32
CA VAL A 4 6.48 31.62 -9.49
C VAL A 4 7.29 31.47 -8.21
N MET A 5 6.88 30.52 -7.36
CA MET A 5 7.60 30.22 -6.12
C MET A 5 9.10 29.99 -6.39
N PRO A 6 10.00 30.56 -5.57
CA PRO A 6 11.43 30.30 -5.67
C PRO A 6 11.75 28.80 -5.58
N VAL A 7 12.74 28.34 -6.34
CA VAL A 7 13.15 26.91 -6.41
C VAL A 7 13.53 26.35 -5.02
N TRP A 8 14.16 27.15 -4.17
CA TRP A 8 14.53 26.74 -2.82
C TRP A 8 13.27 26.50 -1.94
N LEU A 9 12.27 27.38 -2.03
CA LEU A 9 11.01 27.23 -1.31
C LEU A 9 10.24 25.97 -1.74
N ARG A 10 10.24 25.66 -3.05
CA ARG A 10 9.66 24.42 -3.57
C ARG A 10 10.36 23.18 -3.02
N LYS A 11 11.71 23.17 -3.01
CA LYS A 11 12.50 22.07 -2.45
C LYS A 11 12.24 21.86 -0.96
N THR A 12 12.12 22.94 -0.19
CA THR A 12 11.83 22.86 1.25
C THR A 12 10.44 22.30 1.50
N LEU A 13 9.43 22.73 0.72
CA LEU A 13 8.07 22.20 0.82
C LEU A 13 8.00 20.70 0.47
N ASP A 14 8.74 20.26 -0.56
CA ASP A 14 8.78 18.85 -0.94
C ASP A 14 9.45 17.98 0.14
N TRP A 15 10.47 18.50 0.84
CA TRP A 15 11.06 17.81 1.99
C TRP A 15 10.12 17.73 3.17
N LEU A 16 9.43 18.82 3.49
CA LEU A 16 8.43 18.85 4.55
C LEU A 16 7.32 17.83 4.28
N LEU A 17 6.81 17.77 3.04
CA LEU A 17 5.79 16.80 2.63
C LEU A 17 6.27 15.36 2.83
N LYS A 18 7.52 15.04 2.51
CA LYS A 18 8.09 13.70 2.73
C LYS A 18 8.23 13.34 4.20
N ILE A 19 8.57 14.31 5.05
CA ILE A 19 8.62 14.11 6.51
C ILE A 19 7.20 13.86 7.03
N LEU A 20 6.22 14.64 6.59
CA LEU A 20 4.82 14.44 6.96
C LEU A 20 4.28 13.10 6.46
N ASP A 21 4.65 12.67 5.25
CA ASP A 21 4.33 11.34 4.73
C ASP A 21 4.90 10.24 5.62
N ALA A 22 6.17 10.36 6.01
CA ALA A 22 6.80 9.40 6.91
C ALA A 22 6.11 9.36 8.28
N LEU A 23 5.80 10.53 8.86
CA LEU A 23 5.11 10.62 10.15
C LEU A 23 3.69 10.07 10.09
N LEU A 24 2.94 10.37 9.03
CA LEU A 24 1.61 9.81 8.79
C LEU A 24 1.69 8.27 8.67
N SER A 25 2.66 7.79 7.91
CA SER A 25 2.87 6.36 7.71
C SER A 25 3.26 5.64 9.01
N ILE A 26 4.19 6.20 9.78
CA ILE A 26 4.68 5.65 11.05
C ILE A 26 3.61 5.72 12.14
N CYS A 27 2.97 6.86 12.35
CA CYS A 27 2.13 7.10 13.53
C CYS A 27 0.68 6.68 13.34
N ILE A 28 0.21 6.57 12.09
CA ILE A 28 -1.21 6.31 11.80
C ILE A 28 -1.36 5.08 10.91
N LEU A 29 -0.78 5.07 9.71
CA LEU A 29 -1.05 3.99 8.74
C LEU A 29 -0.50 2.64 9.21
N ALA A 30 0.76 2.56 9.64
CA ALA A 30 1.35 1.31 10.10
C ALA A 30 0.64 0.74 11.34
N PRO A 31 0.34 1.52 12.41
CA PRO A 31 -0.46 1.04 13.53
C PRO A 31 -1.84 0.52 13.11
N LEU A 32 -2.54 1.21 12.20
CA LEU A 32 -3.84 0.75 11.70
C LEU A 32 -3.73 -0.56 10.90
N VAL A 33 -2.69 -0.71 10.07
CA VAL A 33 -2.42 -1.98 9.37
C VAL A 33 -2.13 -3.09 10.38
N VAL A 34 -1.27 -2.84 11.37
CA VAL A 34 -0.95 -3.82 12.41
C VAL A 34 -2.19 -4.19 13.22
N ALA A 35 -3.05 -3.23 13.57
CA ALA A 35 -4.31 -3.49 14.26
C ALA A 35 -5.23 -4.37 13.42
N TYR A 36 -5.41 -4.08 12.12
CA TYR A 36 -6.22 -4.92 11.24
C TYR A 36 -5.65 -6.35 11.18
N TRP A 37 -4.34 -6.48 10.98
CA TRP A 37 -3.69 -7.78 10.89
C TRP A 37 -3.82 -8.56 12.20
N ARG A 38 -3.49 -7.95 13.33
CA ARG A 38 -3.66 -8.55 14.67
C ARG A 38 -5.08 -9.01 14.92
N GLY A 39 -6.05 -8.11 14.72
CA GLY A 39 -7.46 -8.42 14.91
C GLY A 39 -7.89 -9.59 14.03
N THR A 40 -7.56 -9.56 12.75
CA THR A 40 -7.92 -10.62 11.81
C THR A 40 -7.25 -11.95 12.17
N PHE A 41 -5.96 -11.96 12.50
CA PHE A 41 -5.22 -13.17 12.87
C PHE A 41 -5.89 -13.89 14.05
N ILE A 42 -6.23 -13.12 15.09
CA ILE A 42 -6.91 -13.63 16.29
C ILE A 42 -8.36 -14.06 15.94
N LEU A 43 -9.11 -13.29 15.16
CA LEU A 43 -10.47 -13.68 14.73
C LEU A 43 -10.48 -15.00 13.95
N LEU A 44 -9.44 -15.29 13.16
CA LEU A 44 -9.34 -16.58 12.46
C LEU A 44 -9.19 -17.76 13.42
N GLU A 45 -8.57 -17.58 14.60
CA GLU A 45 -8.55 -18.62 15.65
C GLU A 45 -9.95 -18.91 16.21
N PHE A 46 -10.82 -17.90 16.25
CA PHE A 46 -12.20 -18.05 16.72
C PHE A 46 -13.14 -18.65 15.66
N TYR A 47 -12.95 -18.31 14.38
CA TYR A 47 -13.91 -18.63 13.32
C TYR A 47 -13.49 -19.78 12.38
N VAL A 48 -12.19 -20.02 12.17
CA VAL A 48 -11.73 -21.06 11.23
C VAL A 48 -11.50 -22.36 11.98
N ILE A 49 -12.55 -23.19 12.07
CA ILE A 49 -12.52 -24.53 12.69
C ILE A 49 -11.85 -24.45 14.09
N PRO A 50 -12.52 -23.81 15.06
CA PRO A 50 -11.95 -23.60 16.38
C PRO A 50 -11.73 -24.94 17.10
N GLY A 51 -10.70 -25.01 17.95
CA GLY A 51 -10.36 -26.20 18.74
C GLY A 51 -8.93 -26.68 18.47
N LYS A 52 -8.18 -26.98 19.54
CA LYS A 52 -6.77 -27.39 19.43
C LYS A 52 -6.63 -28.75 18.74
N GLU A 53 -7.60 -29.63 18.91
CA GLU A 53 -7.70 -30.94 18.27
C GLU A 53 -7.84 -30.86 16.74
N TYR A 54 -8.34 -29.74 16.21
CA TYR A 54 -8.53 -29.51 14.78
C TYR A 54 -7.48 -28.58 14.16
N ARG A 55 -6.39 -28.25 14.90
CA ARG A 55 -5.36 -27.29 14.46
C ARG A 55 -4.87 -27.54 13.04
N VAL A 56 -4.51 -28.78 12.70
CA VAL A 56 -4.02 -29.13 11.35
C VAL A 56 -5.08 -28.84 10.28
N VAL A 57 -6.35 -29.17 10.54
CA VAL A 57 -7.45 -28.93 9.59
C VAL A 57 -7.76 -27.43 9.48
N SER A 58 -7.69 -26.68 10.57
CA SER A 58 -7.83 -25.22 10.59
C SER A 58 -6.74 -24.56 9.74
N LEU A 59 -5.47 -24.92 9.96
CA LEU A 59 -4.34 -24.39 9.20
C LEU A 59 -4.41 -24.77 7.71
N LEU A 60 -4.78 -26.02 7.39
CA LEU A 60 -4.99 -26.43 6.00
C LEU A 60 -6.13 -25.65 5.34
N THR A 61 -7.22 -25.38 6.07
CA THR A 61 -8.35 -24.59 5.58
C THR A 61 -7.91 -23.15 5.30
N SER A 62 -7.20 -22.50 6.23
CA SER A 62 -6.62 -21.17 6.01
C SER A 62 -5.63 -21.16 4.83
N PHE A 63 -4.82 -22.20 4.69
CA PHE A 63 -3.89 -22.33 3.56
C PHE A 63 -4.63 -22.41 2.22
N ILE A 64 -5.68 -23.24 2.14
CA ILE A 64 -6.51 -23.38 0.93
C ILE A 64 -7.21 -22.07 0.60
N ILE A 65 -7.83 -21.40 1.58
CA ILE A 65 -8.45 -20.07 1.39
C ILE A 65 -7.42 -19.09 0.84
N GLY A 66 -6.22 -19.06 1.44
CA GLY A 66 -5.14 -18.18 1.02
C GLY A 66 -4.65 -18.43 -0.39
N VAL A 67 -4.36 -19.68 -0.74
CA VAL A 67 -3.81 -20.06 -2.05
C VAL A 67 -4.85 -19.96 -3.15
N VAL A 68 -6.01 -20.59 -2.97
CA VAL A 68 -7.09 -20.57 -3.97
C VAL A 68 -7.63 -19.16 -4.14
N GLY A 69 -7.86 -18.45 -3.03
CA GLY A 69 -8.27 -17.05 -3.06
C GLY A 69 -7.24 -16.17 -3.75
N GLY A 70 -5.95 -16.30 -3.42
CA GLY A 70 -4.88 -15.52 -4.05
C GLY A 70 -4.83 -15.69 -5.56
N VAL A 71 -4.88 -16.95 -6.03
CA VAL A 71 -4.94 -17.25 -7.47
C VAL A 71 -6.23 -16.71 -8.09
N LEU A 72 -7.39 -16.87 -7.44
CA LEU A 72 -8.66 -16.36 -7.96
C LEU A 72 -8.64 -14.84 -8.14
N PHE A 73 -8.14 -14.09 -7.16
CA PHE A 73 -7.99 -12.64 -7.25
C PHE A 73 -7.03 -12.24 -8.38
N ILE A 74 -5.94 -12.98 -8.60
CA ILE A 74 -5.07 -12.78 -9.76
C ILE A 74 -5.86 -12.94 -11.07
N TYR A 75 -6.75 -13.93 -11.21
CA TYR A 75 -7.55 -14.07 -12.44
C TYR A 75 -8.61 -12.98 -12.59
N LEU A 76 -9.31 -12.66 -11.50
CA LEU A 76 -10.46 -11.74 -11.50
C LEU A 76 -10.09 -10.24 -11.47
N GLN A 77 -8.81 -9.88 -11.29
CA GLN A 77 -8.37 -8.48 -11.19
C GLN A 77 -8.89 -7.57 -12.31
N ASP A 78 -8.91 -8.03 -13.56
CA ASP A 78 -9.37 -7.22 -14.71
C ASP A 78 -10.89 -7.01 -14.65
N VAL A 79 -11.64 -8.04 -14.26
CA VAL A 79 -13.10 -7.95 -14.08
C VAL A 79 -13.43 -6.93 -13.00
N PHE A 80 -12.73 -6.96 -11.88
CA PHE A 80 -12.93 -5.98 -10.82
C PHE A 80 -12.53 -4.56 -11.26
N LYS A 81 -11.43 -4.43 -11.99
CA LYS A 81 -10.97 -3.16 -12.55
C LYS A 81 -11.99 -2.57 -13.52
N ASP A 82 -12.47 -3.36 -14.47
CA ASP A 82 -13.44 -2.93 -15.47
C ASP A 82 -14.77 -2.58 -14.82
N TYR A 83 -15.24 -3.40 -13.86
CA TYR A 83 -16.48 -3.11 -13.14
C TYR A 83 -16.38 -1.82 -12.31
N ALA A 84 -15.25 -1.59 -11.64
CA ALA A 84 -14.99 -0.36 -10.91
C ALA A 84 -14.97 0.87 -11.84
N HIS A 85 -14.21 0.81 -12.93
CA HIS A 85 -14.09 1.93 -13.87
C HIS A 85 -15.39 2.26 -14.61
N ASN A 86 -16.24 1.25 -14.84
CA ASN A 86 -17.55 1.44 -15.46
C ASN A 86 -18.64 1.84 -14.46
N THR A 87 -18.32 1.93 -13.16
CA THR A 87 -19.28 2.36 -12.14
C THR A 87 -19.49 3.88 -12.23
N PRO A 88 -20.71 4.39 -12.52
CA PRO A 88 -20.91 5.82 -12.73
C PRO A 88 -20.78 6.67 -11.46
N SER A 89 -21.05 6.08 -10.30
CA SER A 89 -21.01 6.78 -9.01
C SER A 89 -19.62 6.64 -8.37
N PRO A 90 -18.90 7.77 -8.12
CA PRO A 90 -17.60 7.73 -7.44
C PRO A 90 -17.67 7.09 -6.06
N ILE A 91 -18.79 7.25 -5.35
CA ILE A 91 -19.00 6.64 -4.04
C ILE A 91 -19.10 5.12 -4.19
N ALA A 92 -19.84 4.64 -5.19
CA ALA A 92 -19.98 3.20 -5.43
C ALA A 92 -18.64 2.59 -5.88
N GLU A 93 -17.85 3.28 -6.71
CA GLU A 93 -16.49 2.85 -7.07
C GLU A 93 -15.59 2.70 -5.84
N ILE A 94 -15.58 3.71 -4.95
CA ILE A 94 -14.80 3.67 -3.71
C ILE A 94 -15.28 2.52 -2.81
N MET A 95 -16.58 2.32 -2.66
CA MET A 95 -17.11 1.21 -1.86
C MET A 95 -16.73 -0.15 -2.44
N LEU A 96 -16.76 -0.30 -3.76
CA LEU A 96 -16.31 -1.53 -4.42
C LEU A 96 -14.82 -1.79 -4.17
N LYS A 97 -13.97 -0.76 -4.29
CA LYS A 97 -12.53 -0.85 -3.95
C LYS A 97 -12.34 -1.27 -2.49
N ARG A 98 -13.11 -0.71 -1.56
CA ARG A 98 -13.06 -1.06 -0.13
C ARG A 98 -13.48 -2.50 0.13
N VAL A 99 -14.58 -2.96 -0.46
CA VAL A 99 -15.04 -4.36 -0.34
C VAL A 99 -13.98 -5.31 -0.92
N TYR A 100 -13.43 -4.98 -2.09
CA TYR A 100 -12.33 -5.73 -2.69
C TYR A 100 -11.13 -5.84 -1.74
N ALA A 101 -10.65 -4.72 -1.19
CA ALA A 101 -9.52 -4.72 -0.27
C ALA A 101 -9.82 -5.51 1.00
N TYR A 102 -11.03 -5.39 1.54
CA TYR A 102 -11.44 -6.14 2.73
C TYR A 102 -11.38 -7.66 2.49
N VAL A 103 -12.06 -8.14 1.45
CA VAL A 103 -12.13 -9.58 1.14
C VAL A 103 -10.75 -10.12 0.77
N TYR A 104 -9.98 -9.39 -0.03
CA TYR A 104 -8.63 -9.83 -0.39
C TYR A 104 -7.69 -9.82 0.82
N GLY A 105 -7.85 -8.86 1.73
CA GLY A 105 -7.12 -8.83 3.00
C GLY A 105 -7.35 -10.10 3.82
N LEU A 106 -8.60 -10.57 3.93
CA LEU A 106 -8.92 -11.83 4.62
C LEU A 106 -8.23 -13.04 3.97
N VAL A 107 -8.16 -13.08 2.63
CA VAL A 107 -7.44 -14.13 1.89
C VAL A 107 -5.95 -14.10 2.22
N VAL A 108 -5.33 -12.92 2.18
CA VAL A 108 -3.91 -12.75 2.47
C VAL A 108 -3.58 -13.14 3.91
N VAL A 109 -4.37 -12.69 4.89
CA VAL A 109 -4.14 -13.04 6.31
C VAL A 109 -4.31 -14.54 6.56
N ASN A 110 -5.26 -15.21 5.87
CA ASN A 110 -5.39 -16.67 5.95
C ASN A 110 -4.13 -17.40 5.44
N HIS A 111 -3.56 -16.96 4.30
CA HIS A 111 -2.30 -17.54 3.81
C HIS A 111 -1.16 -17.34 4.82
N TRP A 112 -1.01 -16.11 5.33
CA TRP A 112 0.03 -15.77 6.30
C TRP A 112 -0.11 -16.56 7.59
N ARG A 113 -1.32 -16.65 8.16
CA ARG A 113 -1.61 -17.46 9.35
C ARG A 113 -1.18 -18.90 9.15
N ALA A 114 -1.61 -19.53 8.07
CA ALA A 114 -1.28 -20.92 7.82
C ALA A 114 0.23 -21.17 7.72
N VAL A 115 0.95 -20.32 6.98
CA VAL A 115 2.42 -20.46 6.83
C VAL A 115 3.13 -20.18 8.13
N TRP A 116 2.75 -19.13 8.85
CA TRP A 116 3.35 -18.73 10.12
C TRP A 116 3.21 -19.83 11.18
N ASP A 117 1.99 -20.33 11.39
CA ASP A 117 1.72 -21.35 12.40
C ASP A 117 2.34 -22.70 12.06
N VAL A 118 2.42 -23.07 10.78
CA VAL A 118 3.16 -24.27 10.35
C VAL A 118 4.65 -24.12 10.67
N LEU A 119 5.23 -22.93 10.47
CA LEU A 119 6.63 -22.69 10.85
C LEU A 119 6.83 -22.81 12.36
N ASP A 120 5.89 -22.28 13.15
CA ASP A 120 5.92 -22.38 14.61
C ASP A 120 5.86 -23.84 15.08
N ASP A 121 4.96 -24.64 14.50
CA ASP A 121 4.84 -26.06 14.81
C ASP A 121 6.08 -26.86 14.35
N CYS A 122 6.72 -26.49 13.23
CA CYS A 122 7.85 -27.23 12.66
C CYS A 122 9.22 -26.84 13.22
N THR A 123 9.42 -25.57 13.54
CA THR A 123 10.75 -25.01 13.88
C THR A 123 10.84 -24.50 15.31
N GLY A 124 9.72 -24.40 16.04
CA GLY A 124 9.69 -23.88 17.40
C GLY A 124 9.99 -22.38 17.50
N PHE A 125 10.05 -21.86 18.72
CA PHE A 125 9.99 -20.42 19.01
C PHE A 125 11.35 -19.79 19.35
N ASP A 126 12.45 -20.52 19.24
CA ASP A 126 13.76 -20.08 19.74
C ASP A 126 14.53 -19.15 18.79
N PHE A 127 15.62 -18.57 19.29
CA PHE A 127 16.48 -17.66 18.51
C PHE A 127 17.10 -18.33 17.28
N ASN A 128 17.52 -19.59 17.39
CA ASN A 128 18.17 -20.31 16.29
C ASN A 128 17.16 -20.63 15.19
N SER A 129 15.95 -21.01 15.57
CA SER A 129 14.79 -21.14 14.68
C SER A 129 14.53 -19.82 13.95
N GLY A 130 14.52 -18.70 14.68
CA GLY A 130 14.41 -17.36 14.10
C GLY A 130 15.46 -17.09 13.03
N VAL A 131 16.75 -17.31 13.35
CA VAL A 131 17.88 -17.12 12.42
C VAL A 131 17.77 -18.02 11.20
N PHE A 132 17.49 -19.31 11.39
CA PHE A 132 17.42 -20.28 10.30
C PHE A 132 16.29 -19.94 9.30
N VAL A 133 15.09 -19.67 9.82
CA VAL A 133 13.92 -19.32 8.99
C VAL A 133 14.14 -17.98 8.28
N PHE A 134 14.70 -16.98 8.98
CA PHE A 134 15.03 -15.68 8.40
C PHE A 134 16.02 -15.80 7.23
N LEU A 135 17.16 -16.47 7.45
CA LEU A 135 18.19 -16.63 6.41
C LEU A 135 17.64 -17.42 5.22
N THR A 136 16.84 -18.45 5.47
CA THR A 136 16.19 -19.21 4.39
C THR A 136 15.30 -18.31 3.53
N GLY A 137 14.41 -17.53 4.17
CA GLY A 137 13.54 -16.58 3.46
C GLY A 137 14.31 -15.55 2.65
N VAL A 138 15.32 -14.92 3.26
CA VAL A 138 16.17 -13.90 2.60
C VAL A 138 16.89 -14.50 1.40
N LEU A 139 17.59 -15.63 1.57
CA LEU A 139 18.41 -16.24 0.52
C LEU A 139 17.55 -16.70 -0.66
N VAL A 140 16.40 -17.33 -0.39
CA VAL A 140 15.49 -17.78 -1.45
C VAL A 140 14.89 -16.59 -2.19
N LEU A 141 14.43 -15.54 -1.49
CA LEU A 141 13.88 -14.36 -2.15
C LEU A 141 14.91 -13.60 -2.97
N MET A 142 16.14 -13.43 -2.47
CA MET A 142 17.24 -12.81 -3.23
C MET A 142 17.59 -13.64 -4.47
N ALA A 143 17.67 -14.97 -4.35
CA ALA A 143 17.91 -15.85 -5.49
C ALA A 143 16.79 -15.77 -6.54
N LEU A 144 15.55 -15.59 -6.10
CA LEU A 144 14.38 -15.41 -6.96
C LEU A 144 14.20 -13.97 -7.45
N ARG A 145 15.02 -13.01 -7.02
CA ARG A 145 14.83 -11.56 -7.29
C ARG A 145 13.44 -11.08 -6.88
N CYS A 146 13.00 -11.48 -5.68
CA CYS A 146 11.71 -11.15 -5.09
C CYS A 146 11.81 -10.46 -3.72
N PHE A 147 13.02 -10.13 -3.23
CA PHE A 147 13.25 -9.70 -1.86
C PHE A 147 12.54 -8.38 -1.52
N ARG A 148 12.46 -7.44 -2.47
CA ARG A 148 11.73 -6.16 -2.28
C ARG A 148 10.26 -6.33 -1.89
N ASN A 149 9.65 -7.48 -2.16
CA ASN A 149 8.26 -7.76 -1.78
C ASN A 149 8.07 -7.98 -0.28
N SER A 150 9.16 -8.02 0.50
CA SER A 150 9.13 -8.13 1.97
C SER A 150 8.88 -6.79 2.67
N LEU A 151 8.84 -5.68 1.93
CA LEU A 151 8.56 -4.37 2.50
C LEU A 151 7.13 -4.30 3.04
N SER A 152 6.97 -3.65 4.19
CA SER A 152 5.68 -3.44 4.84
C SER A 152 5.54 -1.99 5.33
N PRO A 153 4.32 -1.51 5.64
CA PRO A 153 4.15 -0.23 6.31
C PRO A 153 5.05 -0.12 7.56
N PRO A 154 5.74 1.01 7.79
CA PRO A 154 5.51 2.31 7.18
C PRO A 154 6.41 2.62 5.95
N VAL A 155 7.28 1.69 5.54
CA VAL A 155 8.21 1.90 4.41
C VAL A 155 7.54 1.72 3.04
N VAL A 156 6.34 1.16 3.02
CA VAL A 156 5.41 1.18 1.88
C VAL A 156 4.04 1.64 2.37
N ALA A 157 3.39 2.50 1.59
CA ALA A 157 2.01 2.93 1.79
C ALA A 157 1.30 2.93 0.43
N ALA A 158 0.36 2.00 0.27
CA ALA A 158 -0.47 1.92 -0.93
C ALA A 158 -1.75 2.71 -0.69
N ALA A 159 -2.01 3.72 -1.53
CA ALA A 159 -3.26 4.45 -1.49
C ALA A 159 -4.29 3.85 -2.45
N ASP A 160 -5.56 3.97 -2.07
CA ASP A 160 -6.69 3.40 -2.79
C ASP A 160 -7.02 4.16 -4.09
N LEU A 161 -6.39 5.33 -4.27
CA LEU A 161 -6.54 6.23 -5.41
C LEU A 161 -5.62 5.88 -6.59
N SER A 162 -4.78 4.84 -6.46
CA SER A 162 -3.88 4.42 -7.54
C SER A 162 -4.64 3.75 -8.69
N ASP A 163 -4.23 4.03 -9.93
CA ASP A 163 -4.74 3.35 -11.13
C ASP A 163 -4.36 1.85 -11.17
N GLU A 164 -3.33 1.46 -10.41
CA GLU A 164 -2.90 0.07 -10.24
C GLU A 164 -3.57 -0.60 -9.02
N PHE A 165 -4.68 -0.06 -8.52
CA PHE A 165 -5.38 -0.59 -7.35
C PHE A 165 -5.70 -2.09 -7.46
N PHE A 166 -6.30 -2.51 -8.57
CA PHE A 166 -6.69 -3.91 -8.79
C PHE A 166 -5.55 -4.77 -9.34
N THR A 167 -4.51 -4.17 -9.90
CA THR A 167 -3.45 -4.90 -10.61
C THR A 167 -2.65 -5.79 -9.65
N ILE A 168 -2.67 -7.10 -9.90
CA ILE A 168 -1.84 -8.10 -9.23
C ILE A 168 -0.86 -8.69 -10.24
N LYS A 169 0.38 -8.29 -10.05
CA LYS A 169 1.54 -8.55 -10.89
C LYS A 169 2.18 -9.89 -10.47
N THR A 170 2.22 -10.91 -11.35
CA THR A 170 2.84 -12.22 -11.05
C THR A 170 4.36 -12.17 -11.24
N ARG A 171 5.11 -13.15 -10.69
CA ARG A 171 6.57 -13.12 -10.68
C ARG A 171 7.18 -13.19 -12.08
N PHE A 172 6.68 -14.07 -12.95
CA PHE A 172 7.24 -14.26 -14.29
C PHE A 172 6.55 -13.43 -15.38
N ARG A 173 5.55 -12.60 -15.01
CA ARG A 173 4.80 -11.73 -15.93
C ARG A 173 4.21 -12.51 -17.11
N VAL A 174 3.82 -13.77 -16.91
CA VAL A 174 3.33 -14.60 -18.02
C VAL A 174 2.04 -13.98 -18.58
N PRO A 175 1.89 -13.84 -19.91
CA PRO A 175 0.66 -13.32 -20.48
C PRO A 175 -0.49 -14.33 -20.32
N ARG A 176 -1.70 -13.82 -20.06
CA ARG A 176 -2.93 -14.63 -19.88
C ARG A 176 -3.28 -15.52 -21.06
N SER A 177 -2.80 -15.21 -22.27
CA SER A 177 -2.95 -16.06 -23.45
C SER A 177 -2.35 -17.45 -23.26
N LYS A 178 -1.31 -17.58 -22.42
CA LYS A 178 -0.67 -18.86 -22.08
C LYS A 178 -1.27 -19.45 -20.81
N ARG A 179 -2.53 -19.90 -20.87
CA ARG A 179 -3.36 -20.29 -19.72
C ARG A 179 -2.65 -21.13 -18.65
N VAL A 180 -1.99 -22.22 -19.04
CA VAL A 180 -1.31 -23.14 -18.10
C VAL A 180 -0.09 -22.48 -17.47
N LEU A 181 0.74 -21.79 -18.25
CA LEU A 181 1.92 -21.10 -17.72
C LEU A 181 1.53 -19.92 -16.83
N PHE A 182 0.44 -19.22 -17.16
CA PHE A 182 -0.09 -18.15 -16.32
C PHE A 182 -0.61 -18.69 -14.98
N PHE A 183 -1.33 -19.82 -15.01
CA PHE A 183 -1.75 -20.51 -13.80
C PHE A 183 -0.56 -20.89 -12.92
N LEU A 184 0.48 -21.49 -13.51
CA LEU A 184 1.69 -21.88 -12.79
C LEU A 184 2.46 -20.66 -12.24
N ASP A 185 2.52 -19.56 -12.97
CA ASP A 185 3.13 -18.31 -12.50
C ASP A 185 2.36 -17.69 -11.33
N ALA A 186 1.03 -17.65 -11.43
CA ALA A 186 0.16 -17.19 -10.34
C ALA A 186 0.32 -18.06 -9.09
N LEU A 187 0.28 -19.39 -9.25
CA LEU A 187 0.46 -20.34 -8.17
C LEU A 187 1.87 -20.25 -7.57
N PHE A 188 2.90 -20.14 -8.40
CA PHE A 188 4.29 -19.97 -7.95
C PHE A 188 4.45 -18.70 -7.13
N GLY A 189 3.92 -17.57 -7.60
CA GLY A 189 3.98 -16.29 -6.89
C GLY A 189 3.38 -16.39 -5.49
N VAL A 190 2.18 -16.96 -5.37
CA VAL A 190 1.50 -17.11 -4.07
C VAL A 190 2.22 -18.10 -3.16
N LEU A 191 2.60 -19.28 -3.67
CA LEU A 191 3.18 -20.34 -2.85
C LEU A 191 4.63 -20.08 -2.45
N VAL A 192 5.46 -19.59 -3.37
CA VAL A 192 6.92 -19.54 -3.15
C VAL A 192 7.32 -18.17 -2.60
N PRO A 193 7.37 -17.07 -3.39
CA PRO A 193 7.63 -15.74 -2.81
C PRO A 193 6.66 -15.37 -1.69
N GLY A 194 5.36 -15.64 -1.84
CA GLY A 194 4.35 -15.31 -0.83
C GLY A 194 4.64 -15.94 0.53
N SER A 195 5.00 -17.23 0.57
CA SER A 195 5.39 -17.90 1.82
C SER A 195 6.78 -17.49 2.31
N MET A 196 7.77 -17.27 1.43
CA MET A 196 9.11 -16.85 1.86
C MET A 196 9.13 -15.46 2.51
N ILE A 197 8.20 -14.57 2.18
CA ILE A 197 8.05 -13.29 2.90
C ILE A 197 7.66 -13.55 4.36
N VAL A 198 6.78 -14.52 4.62
CA VAL A 198 6.42 -14.94 5.99
C VAL A 198 7.65 -15.45 6.74
N PHE A 199 8.54 -16.19 6.07
CA PHE A 199 9.79 -16.68 6.66
C PHE A 199 10.67 -15.50 7.11
N VAL A 200 10.83 -14.47 6.27
CA VAL A 200 11.60 -13.27 6.61
C VAL A 200 11.00 -12.57 7.84
N VAL A 201 9.68 -12.30 7.83
CA VAL A 201 9.04 -11.58 8.93
C VAL A 201 9.07 -12.38 10.22
N ARG A 202 8.63 -13.64 10.19
CA ARG A 202 8.59 -14.53 11.36
C ARG A 202 9.97 -14.77 11.95
N GLY A 203 10.94 -15.12 11.10
CA GLY A 203 12.29 -15.41 11.54
C GLY A 203 12.91 -14.22 12.28
N PHE A 204 12.79 -13.02 11.69
CA PHE A 204 13.31 -11.81 12.33
C PHE A 204 12.51 -11.40 13.57
N TRP A 205 11.19 -11.61 13.59
CA TRP A 205 10.35 -11.35 14.75
C TRP A 205 10.82 -12.13 15.99
N TYR A 206 11.15 -13.41 15.83
CA TYR A 206 11.67 -14.22 16.93
C TYR A 206 13.08 -13.85 17.32
N MET A 207 13.96 -13.48 16.38
CA MET A 207 15.24 -12.87 16.72
C MET A 207 15.05 -11.64 17.62
N LEU A 208 14.11 -10.74 17.28
CA LEU A 208 13.80 -9.55 18.09
C LEU A 208 13.22 -9.90 19.46
N ASN A 209 12.41 -10.96 19.57
CA ASN A 209 11.90 -11.40 20.87
C ASN A 209 13.03 -11.71 21.85
N TYR A 210 14.12 -12.36 21.42
CA TYR A 210 15.27 -12.62 22.28
C TYR A 210 16.21 -11.42 22.43
N LEU A 211 16.46 -10.68 21.35
CA LEU A 211 17.42 -9.57 21.36
C LEU A 211 16.92 -8.36 22.16
N LEU A 212 15.60 -8.15 22.22
CA LEU A 212 14.98 -7.01 22.90
C LEU A 212 14.28 -7.40 24.20
N GLN A 213 14.30 -8.67 24.59
CA GLN A 213 14.00 -9.06 25.97
C GLN A 213 15.31 -8.97 26.74
N PHE A 214 15.39 -8.04 27.70
CA PHE A 214 16.53 -7.92 28.60
C PHE A 214 16.17 -8.48 29.98
N PRO A 215 16.06 -9.82 30.14
CA PRO A 215 15.62 -10.46 31.38
C PRO A 215 16.59 -10.25 32.55
N ARG A 216 17.80 -9.74 32.28
CA ARG A 216 18.78 -9.38 33.30
C ARG A 216 18.36 -8.17 34.14
N PHE A 217 17.40 -7.37 33.66
CA PHE A 217 16.89 -6.23 34.40
C PHE A 217 15.52 -6.56 34.98
N ALA A 218 15.42 -6.62 36.31
CA ALA A 218 14.17 -6.97 37.00
C ALA A 218 12.98 -6.02 36.69
N TRP A 219 13.26 -4.80 36.22
CA TRP A 219 12.26 -3.80 35.82
C TRP A 219 11.85 -3.90 34.34
N TRP A 220 12.47 -4.78 33.55
CA TRP A 220 12.20 -4.91 32.12
C TRP A 220 10.95 -5.75 31.85
N LEU A 221 9.81 -5.08 31.78
CA LEU A 221 8.53 -5.67 31.37
C LEU A 221 8.44 -5.88 29.83
N PRO A 222 7.61 -6.83 29.35
CA PRO A 222 7.40 -7.09 27.91
C PRO A 222 7.06 -5.83 27.10
N VAL A 223 6.27 -4.93 27.67
CA VAL A 223 5.90 -3.65 27.04
C VAL A 223 7.13 -2.78 26.68
N HIS A 224 8.21 -2.82 27.47
CA HIS A 224 9.43 -2.08 27.14
C HIS A 224 10.11 -2.65 25.89
N SER A 225 10.04 -3.98 25.71
CA SER A 225 10.52 -4.63 24.49
C SER A 225 9.75 -4.13 23.27
N ALA A 226 8.42 -4.02 23.39
CA ALA A 226 7.56 -3.52 22.33
C ALA A 226 7.90 -2.06 21.96
N PHE A 227 7.97 -1.15 22.94
CA PHE A 227 8.37 0.24 22.71
C PHE A 227 9.79 0.38 22.17
N THR A 228 10.74 -0.44 22.62
CA THR A 228 12.11 -0.43 22.11
C THR A 228 12.15 -0.84 20.65
N SER A 229 11.42 -1.90 20.27
CA SER A 229 11.30 -2.32 18.87
C SER A 229 10.67 -1.24 18.01
N TYR A 230 9.58 -0.62 18.49
CA TYR A 230 8.93 0.48 17.77
C TYR A 230 9.88 1.66 17.58
N GLY A 231 10.58 2.10 18.63
CA GLY A 231 11.56 3.18 18.58
C GLY A 231 12.74 2.90 17.63
N LEU A 232 13.30 1.69 17.67
CA LEU A 232 14.31 1.25 16.71
C LEU A 232 13.78 1.27 15.28
N GLY A 233 12.56 0.81 15.07
CA GLY A 233 11.86 0.88 13.79
C GLY A 233 11.79 2.31 13.25
N ILE A 234 11.38 3.28 14.08
CA ILE A 234 11.33 4.71 13.69
C ILE A 234 12.70 5.20 13.22
N VAL A 235 13.74 4.96 14.02
CA VAL A 235 15.12 5.37 13.68
C VAL A 235 15.55 4.77 12.34
N LEU A 236 15.27 3.48 12.12
CA LEU A 236 15.64 2.80 10.87
C LEU A 236 14.82 3.25 9.66
N VAL A 237 13.55 3.63 9.84
CA VAL A 237 12.72 4.22 8.77
C VAL A 237 13.33 5.57 8.34
N PHE A 238 13.65 6.44 9.29
CA PHE A 238 14.30 7.72 8.97
C PHE A 238 15.68 7.51 8.33
N ALA A 239 16.48 6.57 8.83
CA ALA A 239 17.76 6.21 8.21
C ALA A 239 17.56 5.75 6.76
N SER A 240 16.59 4.88 6.50
CA SER A 240 16.28 4.38 5.16
C SER A 240 15.83 5.51 4.21
N LEU A 241 14.99 6.43 4.70
CA LEU A 241 14.54 7.60 3.93
C LEU A 241 15.66 8.60 3.62
N LEU A 242 16.62 8.78 4.54
CA LEU A 242 17.80 9.62 4.30
C LEU A 242 18.76 8.95 3.30
N LEU A 243 18.94 7.63 3.40
CA LEU A 243 19.86 6.86 2.58
C LEU A 243 19.33 6.52 1.18
N GLN A 244 18.02 6.62 0.91
CA GLN A 244 17.44 6.26 -0.40
C GLN A 244 18.09 6.98 -1.59
N ARG A 245 18.45 8.26 -1.44
CA ARG A 245 19.09 9.06 -2.51
C ARG A 245 20.55 8.66 -2.74
N PRO A 246 21.41 8.59 -1.69
CA PRO A 246 22.72 7.98 -1.82
C PRO A 246 22.67 6.57 -2.42
N ALA A 247 21.75 5.72 -1.97
CA ALA A 247 21.58 4.36 -2.47
C ALA A 247 21.20 4.35 -3.95
N ALA A 248 20.22 5.16 -4.38
CA ALA A 248 19.84 5.30 -5.78
C ALA A 248 21.03 5.75 -6.66
N TRP A 249 21.87 6.65 -6.15
CA TRP A 249 23.09 7.06 -6.86
C TRP A 249 24.08 5.90 -7.03
N VAL A 250 24.31 5.08 -5.98
CA VAL A 250 25.18 3.90 -6.06
C VAL A 250 24.61 2.88 -7.05
N SER A 251 23.32 2.54 -6.95
CA SER A 251 22.64 1.63 -7.88
C SER A 251 22.80 2.09 -9.33
N ARG A 252 22.52 3.37 -9.61
CA ARG A 252 22.70 3.97 -10.94
C ARG A 252 24.14 3.87 -11.44
N ARG A 253 25.13 4.05 -10.56
CA ARG A 253 26.56 3.93 -10.93
C ARG A 253 26.95 2.49 -11.26
N LEU A 254 26.40 1.50 -10.55
CA LEU A 254 26.61 0.09 -10.84
C LEU A 254 25.96 -0.30 -12.17
N GLU A 255 24.77 0.22 -12.45
CA GLU A 255 24.06 0.03 -13.73
C GLU A 255 24.85 0.62 -14.91
N VAL A 256 25.30 1.87 -14.84
CA VAL A 256 26.09 2.52 -15.90
C VAL A 256 27.42 1.80 -16.16
N ARG A 257 28.01 1.17 -15.14
CA ARG A 257 29.23 0.36 -15.25
C ARG A 257 28.98 -1.09 -15.68
N ASN A 258 27.74 -1.43 -16.03
CA ASN A 258 27.33 -2.79 -16.43
C ASN A 258 27.54 -3.86 -15.33
N HIS A 259 27.55 -3.45 -14.06
CA HIS A 259 27.68 -4.35 -12.90
C HIS A 259 26.29 -4.80 -12.38
N TRP A 260 25.53 -5.50 -13.23
CA TRP A 260 24.11 -5.80 -12.95
C TRP A 260 23.88 -6.67 -11.70
N ILE A 261 24.73 -7.68 -11.44
CA ILE A 261 24.60 -8.53 -10.23
C ILE A 261 24.83 -7.70 -8.98
N LEU A 262 25.88 -6.87 -8.98
CA LEU A 262 26.21 -6.01 -7.84
C LEU A 262 25.11 -4.96 -7.61
N LYS A 263 24.46 -4.46 -8.67
CA LYS A 263 23.29 -3.59 -8.54
C LYS A 263 22.19 -4.29 -7.76
N ILE A 264 21.80 -5.51 -8.17
CA ILE A 264 20.72 -6.28 -7.51
C ILE A 264 21.07 -6.53 -6.05
N VAL A 265 22.26 -7.09 -5.77
CA VAL A 265 22.69 -7.37 -4.39
C VAL A 265 22.71 -6.10 -3.54
N PHE A 266 23.18 -4.98 -4.09
CA PHE A 266 23.18 -3.71 -3.38
C PHE A 266 21.77 -3.21 -3.07
N GLU A 267 20.87 -3.25 -4.06
CA GLU A 267 19.46 -2.86 -3.88
C GLU A 267 18.77 -3.73 -2.84
N ASP A 268 18.98 -5.05 -2.87
CA ASP A 268 18.38 -5.98 -1.91
C ASP A 268 18.91 -5.75 -0.49
N LEU A 269 20.21 -5.50 -0.32
CA LEU A 269 20.79 -5.15 0.98
C LEU A 269 20.25 -3.83 1.52
N PHE A 270 20.01 -2.84 0.64
CA PHE A 270 19.33 -1.61 1.04
C PHE A 270 17.87 -1.87 1.43
N MET A 271 17.15 -2.70 0.68
CA MET A 271 15.78 -3.11 1.01
C MET A 271 15.69 -3.93 2.28
N LEU A 272 16.76 -4.65 2.65
CA LEU A 272 16.83 -5.43 3.89
C LEU A 272 16.79 -4.51 5.10
N LEU A 273 17.50 -3.37 5.04
CA LEU A 273 17.42 -2.33 6.06
C LEU A 273 15.98 -1.82 6.24
N ALA A 274 15.29 -1.51 5.14
CA ALA A 274 13.91 -1.04 5.18
C ALA A 274 12.93 -2.12 5.67
N THR A 275 13.16 -3.39 5.31
CA THR A 275 12.38 -4.54 5.78
C THR A 275 12.53 -4.72 7.29
N VAL A 276 13.75 -4.66 7.81
CA VAL A 276 14.06 -4.72 9.25
C VAL A 276 13.39 -3.56 10.00
N ALA A 277 13.34 -2.37 9.40
CA ALA A 277 12.63 -1.22 9.96
C ALA A 277 11.12 -1.48 10.08
N GLY A 278 10.50 -2.00 8.99
CA GLY A 278 9.09 -2.38 8.96
C GLY A 278 8.74 -3.44 10.01
N ILE A 279 9.51 -4.53 10.08
CA ILE A 279 9.27 -5.60 11.06
C ILE A 279 9.36 -5.09 12.50
N ASN A 280 10.31 -4.19 12.80
CA ASN A 280 10.41 -3.57 14.13
C ASN A 280 9.18 -2.72 14.48
N ILE A 281 8.67 -1.92 13.55
CA ILE A 281 7.43 -1.16 13.77
C ILE A 281 6.24 -2.11 13.99
N TRP A 282 6.11 -3.15 13.16
CA TRP A 282 5.03 -4.12 13.29
C TRP A 282 5.06 -4.86 14.62
N ARG A 283 6.23 -5.39 14.99
CA ARG A 283 6.43 -6.10 16.25
C ARG A 283 6.23 -5.19 17.46
N GLY A 284 6.71 -3.96 17.38
CA GLY A 284 6.49 -2.95 18.40
C GLY A 284 5.01 -2.57 18.57
N ALA A 285 4.31 -2.25 17.49
CA ALA A 285 2.89 -1.88 17.53
C ALA A 285 2.02 -3.05 18.01
N TRP A 286 2.28 -4.26 17.51
CA TRP A 286 1.57 -5.47 17.94
C TRP A 286 1.77 -5.71 19.44
N GLY A 287 3.01 -5.63 19.93
CA GLY A 287 3.32 -5.78 21.35
C GLY A 287 2.72 -4.67 22.22
N VAL A 288 2.61 -3.43 21.73
CA VAL A 288 1.89 -2.35 22.44
C VAL A 288 0.40 -2.68 22.56
N TYR A 289 -0.22 -3.25 21.52
CA TYR A 289 -1.61 -3.70 21.61
C TYR A 289 -1.77 -4.81 22.65
N ASP A 290 -0.91 -5.81 22.64
CA ASP A 290 -0.99 -6.96 23.57
C ASP A 290 -0.69 -6.58 25.01
N GLU A 291 0.39 -5.82 25.25
CA GLU A 291 0.97 -5.63 26.58
C GLU A 291 0.53 -4.33 27.28
N TYR A 292 0.00 -3.37 26.52
CA TYR A 292 -0.40 -2.06 27.03
C TYR A 292 -1.89 -1.77 26.82
N VAL A 293 -2.39 -1.86 25.58
CA VAL A 293 -3.77 -1.46 25.26
C VAL A 293 -4.79 -2.49 25.73
N PHE A 294 -4.54 -3.78 25.45
CA PHE A 294 -5.44 -4.89 25.79
C PHE A 294 -4.82 -5.82 26.83
N LYS A 295 -3.98 -5.27 27.71
CA LYS A 295 -3.31 -6.03 28.76
C LYS A 295 -4.32 -6.87 29.56
N GLY A 296 -3.99 -8.13 29.82
CA GLY A 296 -4.86 -9.06 30.56
C GLY A 296 -6.03 -9.65 29.76
N HIS A 297 -6.19 -9.31 28.48
CA HIS A 297 -7.20 -9.90 27.59
C HIS A 297 -6.64 -11.02 26.69
N ASN A 298 -5.34 -11.32 26.79
CA ASN A 298 -4.67 -12.40 26.03
C ASN A 298 -3.95 -13.42 26.94
N ASP A 299 -4.06 -13.28 28.27
CA ASP A 299 -3.24 -14.02 29.26
C ASP A 299 -3.75 -15.43 29.57
N SER A 300 -4.91 -15.82 29.05
CA SER A 300 -5.42 -17.16 29.26
C SER A 300 -5.31 -17.96 27.95
N GLN A 301 -4.79 -19.19 28.03
CA GLN A 301 -4.74 -20.16 26.92
C GLN A 301 -6.14 -20.63 26.44
N GLY A 302 -7.14 -19.76 26.52
CA GLY A 302 -8.51 -20.00 26.17
C GLY A 302 -9.06 -18.81 25.38
N ILE A 303 -9.92 -19.16 24.44
CA ILE A 303 -10.97 -18.33 23.85
C ILE A 303 -11.71 -17.64 25.00
N ASP A 304 -11.26 -16.47 25.44
CA ASP A 304 -11.98 -15.64 26.41
C ASP A 304 -12.67 -14.46 25.71
N ASP A 305 -13.74 -13.96 26.33
CA ASP A 305 -14.53 -12.84 25.78
C ASP A 305 -13.67 -11.58 25.58
N GLY A 306 -12.59 -11.45 26.36
CA GLY A 306 -11.66 -10.33 26.31
C GLY A 306 -10.82 -10.31 25.03
N GLY A 307 -10.22 -11.46 24.66
CA GLY A 307 -9.44 -11.62 23.44
C GLY A 307 -10.32 -11.46 22.19
N PHE A 308 -11.56 -11.94 22.24
CA PHE A 308 -12.52 -11.78 21.15
C PHE A 308 -12.89 -10.30 20.91
N LEU A 309 -13.22 -9.55 21.97
CA LEU A 309 -13.55 -8.12 21.84
C LEU A 309 -12.32 -7.31 21.40
N SER A 310 -11.14 -7.63 21.93
CA SER A 310 -9.87 -7.01 21.49
C SER A 310 -9.64 -7.23 20.00
N ALA A 311 -9.85 -8.45 19.51
CA ALA A 311 -9.65 -8.80 18.11
C ALA A 311 -10.61 -8.04 17.18
N TRP A 312 -11.90 -7.99 17.50
CA TRP A 312 -12.88 -7.19 16.75
C TRP A 312 -12.56 -5.70 16.78
N THR A 313 -12.18 -5.18 17.95
CA THR A 313 -11.79 -3.76 18.10
C THR A 313 -10.63 -3.42 17.18
N CYS A 314 -9.56 -4.22 17.22
CA CYS A 314 -8.40 -4.08 16.34
C CYS A 314 -8.76 -4.21 14.85
N HIS A 315 -9.59 -5.20 14.50
CA HIS A 315 -10.02 -5.45 13.12
C HIS A 315 -10.82 -4.28 12.54
N ILE A 316 -11.85 -3.81 13.26
CA ILE A 316 -12.75 -2.74 12.83
C ILE A 316 -12.01 -1.41 12.79
N LEU A 317 -11.28 -1.05 13.85
CA LEU A 317 -10.54 0.21 13.88
C LEU A 317 -9.42 0.24 12.86
N GLY A 318 -8.68 -0.86 12.70
CA GLY A 318 -7.61 -0.97 11.73
C GLY A 318 -8.12 -0.81 10.29
N MET A 319 -9.05 -1.68 9.86
CA MET A 319 -9.56 -1.63 8.49
C MET A 319 -10.42 -0.38 8.25
N GLY A 320 -11.32 -0.04 9.17
CA GLY A 320 -12.16 1.15 9.07
C GLY A 320 -11.33 2.43 8.99
N GLY A 321 -10.30 2.55 9.83
CA GLY A 321 -9.34 3.65 9.80
C GLY A 321 -8.60 3.74 8.46
N LEU A 322 -8.10 2.62 7.94
CA LEU A 322 -7.44 2.61 6.63
C LEU A 322 -8.39 3.01 5.50
N MET A 323 -9.63 2.51 5.50
CA MET A 323 -10.64 2.88 4.51
C MET A 323 -10.96 4.38 4.56
N LEU A 324 -11.08 4.97 5.76
CA LEU A 324 -11.30 6.40 5.95
C LEU A 324 -10.12 7.23 5.41
N MET A 325 -8.91 6.72 5.55
CA MET A 325 -7.69 7.35 5.05
C MET A 325 -7.38 7.04 3.58
N PHE A 326 -8.22 6.26 2.88
CA PHE A 326 -7.97 5.78 1.51
C PHE A 326 -6.65 4.98 1.38
N HIS A 327 -6.38 4.13 2.37
CA HIS A 327 -5.19 3.29 2.46
C HIS A 327 -5.51 1.82 2.76
N ALA A 328 -6.72 1.34 2.49
CA ALA A 328 -7.09 -0.06 2.72
C ALA A 328 -6.14 -1.03 2.00
N SER A 329 -5.62 -0.63 0.84
CA SER A 329 -4.62 -1.39 0.08
C SER A 329 -3.29 -1.60 0.83
N SER A 330 -2.95 -0.75 1.80
CA SER A 330 -1.71 -0.88 2.57
C SER A 330 -1.72 -2.09 3.49
N ALA A 331 -2.89 -2.65 3.78
CA ALA A 331 -3.02 -3.91 4.50
C ALA A 331 -2.81 -5.15 3.62
N LEU A 332 -2.67 -4.98 2.30
CA LEU A 332 -2.59 -6.08 1.35
C LEU A 332 -1.14 -6.37 0.98
N VAL A 333 -0.78 -7.65 1.01
CA VAL A 333 0.43 -8.14 0.33
C VAL A 333 -0.01 -8.50 -1.10
N LYS A 334 0.13 -7.56 -2.02
CA LYS A 334 -0.24 -7.73 -3.42
C LYS A 334 0.94 -7.48 -4.35
N SER A 335 0.95 -8.19 -5.46
CA SER A 335 1.93 -8.09 -6.54
C SER A 335 3.35 -8.52 -6.18
N PHE A 336 4.09 -8.93 -7.20
CA PHE A 336 5.50 -9.26 -7.11
C PHE A 336 6.30 -8.31 -7.98
N GLU A 337 7.11 -7.48 -7.35
CA GLU A 337 8.13 -6.65 -7.99
C GLU A 337 9.41 -7.49 -8.18
N ILE A 338 10.12 -7.26 -9.28
CA ILE A 338 11.34 -8.01 -9.61
C ILE A 338 12.55 -7.15 -9.24
N ASP A 339 13.41 -7.67 -8.38
CA ASP A 339 14.59 -6.93 -7.92
C ASP A 339 15.53 -6.59 -9.10
N GLY A 340 16.01 -5.35 -9.18
CA GLY A 340 16.83 -4.85 -10.29
C GLY A 340 16.10 -4.51 -11.59
N GLU A 341 14.77 -4.67 -11.68
CA GLU A 341 13.95 -4.29 -12.85
C GLU A 341 13.94 -2.76 -13.07
N TYR A 342 14.00 -1.99 -11.98
CA TYR A 342 13.89 -0.54 -12.01
C TYR A 342 15.18 0.15 -12.51
N PRO A 343 15.11 1.02 -13.53
CA PRO A 343 16.28 1.70 -14.07
C PRO A 343 16.70 2.91 -13.23
N ASN A 344 17.89 3.44 -13.47
CA ASN A 344 18.38 4.72 -12.96
C ASN A 344 18.40 4.85 -11.42
N GLY A 345 18.50 3.72 -10.71
CA GLY A 345 18.46 3.68 -9.25
C GLY A 345 17.07 3.84 -8.63
N GLU A 346 16.01 3.79 -9.44
CA GLU A 346 14.62 3.82 -8.97
C GLU A 346 14.32 2.65 -8.01
N GLY A 347 15.06 1.55 -8.15
CA GLY A 347 15.05 0.39 -7.27
C GLY A 347 15.44 0.69 -5.82
N CYS A 348 15.94 1.88 -5.46
CA CYS A 348 16.22 2.25 -4.06
C CYS A 348 15.15 3.18 -3.45
N PHE A 349 14.14 3.63 -4.18
CA PHE A 349 13.12 4.51 -3.61
C PHE A 349 12.03 3.72 -2.89
N LEU A 350 11.69 4.18 -1.69
CA LEU A 350 10.67 3.58 -0.85
C LEU A 350 9.28 4.13 -1.21
N PRO A 351 8.28 3.28 -1.50
CA PRO A 351 6.94 3.71 -1.91
C PRO A 351 6.06 4.13 -0.71
N ALA A 352 6.54 5.04 0.14
CA ALA A 352 5.84 5.55 1.33
C ALA A 352 5.35 7.00 1.14
N SER A 353 4.46 7.23 0.17
CA SER A 353 4.14 8.58 -0.31
C SER A 353 2.63 8.85 -0.35
N SER A 354 1.99 8.95 0.82
CA SER A 354 0.55 9.15 0.97
C SER A 354 0.07 10.53 0.50
N LEU A 355 0.40 11.60 1.24
CA LEU A 355 0.09 13.00 0.96
C LEU A 355 0.68 13.44 -0.38
N THR A 356 1.87 12.95 -0.74
CA THR A 356 2.45 13.21 -2.06
C THR A 356 1.56 12.67 -3.19
N MET A 357 0.95 11.49 -3.02
CA MET A 357 0.01 10.94 -3.99
C MET A 357 -1.29 11.73 -4.06
N PHE A 358 -1.84 12.15 -2.91
CA PHE A 358 -3.02 13.04 -2.87
C PHE A 358 -2.76 14.35 -3.62
N LYS A 359 -1.61 15.00 -3.39
CA LYS A 359 -1.21 16.23 -4.10
C LYS A 359 -1.15 16.00 -5.61
N HIS A 360 -0.62 14.86 -6.04
CA HIS A 360 -0.54 14.52 -7.47
C HIS A 360 -1.93 14.30 -8.08
N HIS A 361 -2.78 13.52 -7.42
CA HIS A 361 -4.13 13.20 -7.88
C HIS A 361 -5.03 14.46 -7.97
N MET A 362 -5.00 15.31 -6.93
CA MET A 362 -5.70 16.60 -6.93
C MET A 362 -5.19 17.53 -8.03
N GLY A 363 -3.86 17.57 -8.24
CA GLY A 363 -3.24 18.37 -9.30
C GLY A 363 -3.61 17.90 -10.71
N GLN A 364 -3.73 16.59 -10.94
CA GLN A 364 -4.18 16.03 -12.22
C GLN A 364 -5.65 16.35 -12.50
N THR A 365 -6.51 16.19 -11.50
CA THR A 365 -7.94 16.51 -11.59
C THR A 365 -8.17 17.98 -11.94
N HIS A 366 -7.45 18.89 -11.27
CA HIS A 366 -7.53 20.32 -11.54
C HIS A 366 -7.07 20.67 -12.97
N ARG A 367 -5.99 20.05 -13.45
CA ARG A 367 -5.52 20.24 -14.84
C ARG A 367 -6.54 19.75 -15.87
N GLN A 368 -7.18 18.60 -15.63
CA GLN A 368 -8.22 18.08 -16.51
C GLN A 368 -9.43 19.02 -16.54
N GLN A 369 -9.87 19.54 -15.40
CA GLN A 369 -10.95 20.53 -15.33
C GLN A 369 -10.62 21.80 -16.12
N ILE A 370 -9.39 22.30 -16.06
CA ILE A 370 -8.94 23.45 -16.86
C ILE A 370 -8.97 23.12 -18.36
N ILE A 371 -8.50 21.93 -18.77
CA ILE A 371 -8.51 21.52 -20.18
C ILE A 371 -9.94 21.44 -20.70
N VAL A 372 -10.83 20.77 -19.97
CA VAL A 372 -12.25 20.65 -20.31
C VAL A 372 -12.90 22.04 -20.37
N GLY A 373 -12.66 22.90 -19.38
CA GLY A 373 -13.17 24.27 -19.37
C GLY A 373 -12.71 25.08 -20.58
N LYS A 374 -11.44 24.96 -21.00
CA LYS A 374 -10.91 25.59 -22.21
C LYS A 374 -11.54 25.03 -23.48
N GLU A 375 -11.79 23.73 -23.53
CA GLU A 375 -12.39 23.09 -24.70
C GLU A 375 -13.88 23.44 -24.85
N THR A 376 -14.62 23.48 -23.74
CA THR A 376 -16.01 23.94 -23.70
C THR A 376 -16.10 25.41 -24.11
N ALA A 377 -15.23 26.28 -23.58
CA ALA A 377 -15.19 27.70 -23.97
C ALA A 377 -14.90 27.88 -25.48
N ARG A 378 -13.99 27.08 -26.05
CA ARG A 378 -13.70 27.09 -27.50
C ARG A 378 -14.89 26.63 -28.36
N ARG A 379 -15.70 25.68 -27.87
CA ARG A 379 -16.89 25.21 -28.58
C ARG A 379 -18.05 26.20 -28.53
N LEU A 380 -18.17 26.96 -27.44
CA LEU A 380 -19.22 27.96 -27.25
C LEU A 380 -18.93 29.31 -27.95
N ALA A 381 -17.66 29.61 -28.27
CA ALA A 381 -17.27 30.83 -28.98
C ALA A 381 -16.32 30.56 -30.16
N PRO A 382 -16.78 29.86 -31.22
CA PRO A 382 -15.92 29.45 -32.35
C PRO A 382 -15.45 30.62 -33.23
N THR A 383 -16.05 31.81 -33.11
CA THR A 383 -15.73 33.00 -33.92
C THR A 383 -14.97 34.09 -33.16
N ALA A 384 -14.62 33.88 -31.89
CA ALA A 384 -13.74 34.80 -31.18
C ALA A 384 -12.32 34.57 -31.69
N GLU A 385 -11.71 35.60 -32.29
CA GLU A 385 -10.31 35.59 -32.68
C GLU A 385 -9.41 35.12 -31.54
N GLN A 386 -8.30 34.53 -31.96
CA GLN A 386 -7.31 33.74 -31.24
C GLN A 386 -6.55 34.49 -30.13
N GLU A 387 -7.23 35.27 -29.27
CA GLU A 387 -6.62 36.04 -28.18
C GLU A 387 -6.87 35.42 -26.79
N ASP A 388 -5.86 35.58 -25.93
CA ASP A 388 -5.63 34.87 -24.68
C ASP A 388 -6.84 34.86 -23.71
N LEU A 389 -7.58 33.75 -23.70
CA LEU A 389 -8.59 33.47 -22.67
C LEU A 389 -7.91 33.18 -21.33
N ILE A 390 -8.00 34.11 -20.37
CA ILE A 390 -7.56 33.94 -18.99
C ILE A 390 -8.75 33.42 -18.17
N ILE A 391 -8.67 32.16 -17.73
CA ILE A 391 -9.67 31.55 -16.85
C ILE A 391 -9.23 31.76 -15.40
N HIS A 392 -10.03 32.50 -14.63
CA HIS A 392 -9.88 32.59 -13.17
C HIS A 392 -10.71 31.49 -12.51
N ALA A 393 -10.06 30.40 -12.10
CA ALA A 393 -10.66 29.42 -11.21
C ALA A 393 -10.62 29.98 -9.77
N GLY A 394 -11.75 30.47 -9.26
CA GLY A 394 -11.91 30.80 -7.85
C GLY A 394 -12.21 29.54 -7.05
N ASP A 395 -11.66 29.42 -5.83
CA ASP A 395 -11.66 28.20 -5.01
C ASP A 395 -13.04 27.68 -4.55
N ALA A 396 -14.18 28.28 -4.93
CA ALA A 396 -15.52 27.75 -4.61
C ALA A 396 -16.69 28.39 -5.42
N GLY A 397 -16.47 28.91 -6.63
CA GLY A 397 -17.51 29.61 -7.41
C GLY A 397 -17.59 29.20 -8.88
N PRO A 398 -18.67 29.55 -9.62
CA PRO A 398 -18.79 29.27 -11.04
C PRO A 398 -17.64 29.90 -11.84
N ILE A 399 -17.24 29.23 -12.93
CA ILE A 399 -16.12 29.63 -13.78
C ILE A 399 -16.38 31.03 -14.36
N GLN A 400 -15.58 32.02 -13.97
CA GLN A 400 -15.65 33.37 -14.53
C GLN A 400 -14.75 33.48 -15.76
N LEU A 401 -15.34 33.83 -16.90
CA LEU A 401 -14.64 34.11 -18.15
C LEU A 401 -14.43 35.62 -18.25
N GLU A 402 -13.18 36.07 -18.24
CA GLU A 402 -12.83 37.48 -18.44
C GLU A 402 -12.27 37.66 -19.86
N HIS A 403 -12.96 38.44 -20.69
CA HIS A 403 -12.47 38.85 -22.00
C HIS A 403 -11.63 40.11 -21.84
N VAL A 404 -10.34 40.01 -22.15
CA VAL A 404 -9.41 41.14 -22.17
C VAL A 404 -9.33 41.65 -23.61
N TYR A 405 -9.91 42.81 -23.88
CA TYR A 405 -9.67 43.53 -25.13
C TYR A 405 -8.56 44.56 -24.91
N ASN A 406 -7.71 44.78 -25.93
CA ASN A 406 -6.80 45.92 -25.97
C ASN A 406 -7.60 47.24 -25.93
N GLY A 407 -7.85 47.76 -24.73
CA GLY A 407 -8.53 49.04 -24.50
C GLY A 407 -9.68 49.05 -23.49
N GLY A 408 -10.08 47.91 -22.90
CA GLY A 408 -11.09 47.88 -21.84
C GLY A 408 -11.59 46.49 -21.48
N SER A 409 -11.75 46.20 -20.19
CA SER A 409 -12.30 44.91 -19.70
C SER A 409 -13.83 44.96 -19.63
N SER A 410 -14.52 43.99 -20.24
CA SER A 410 -15.95 43.77 -20.02
C SER A 410 -16.14 42.42 -19.33
N ARG A 411 -16.68 42.44 -18.10
CA ARG A 411 -17.11 41.24 -17.38
C ARG A 411 -18.52 40.88 -17.80
N LYS A 412 -18.71 39.67 -18.32
CA LYS A 412 -20.03 39.05 -18.44
C LYS A 412 -20.14 37.90 -17.45
N ASN A 413 -21.11 37.99 -16.56
CA ASN A 413 -21.59 36.84 -15.80
C ASN A 413 -22.48 36.03 -16.76
N TYR A 414 -22.12 34.78 -17.02
CA TYR A 414 -23.05 33.83 -17.61
C TYR A 414 -23.82 33.22 -16.45
N ASP A 415 -25.05 33.70 -16.25
CA ASP A 415 -26.00 33.05 -15.35
C ASP A 415 -26.54 31.77 -16.02
N ASP A 416 -26.60 30.73 -15.20
CA ASP A 416 -26.78 29.32 -15.53
C ASP A 416 -28.25 28.98 -15.88
N GLU A 417 -28.81 29.63 -16.90
CA GLU A 417 -30.25 29.47 -17.24
C GLU A 417 -30.61 28.30 -18.17
N ASP A 418 -29.68 27.43 -18.59
CA ASP A 418 -30.06 26.21 -19.31
C ASP A 418 -29.27 24.97 -18.86
N GLY A 419 -29.59 24.50 -17.64
CA GLY A 419 -29.21 23.18 -17.14
C GLY A 419 -29.71 21.97 -17.97
N ARG A 420 -30.41 22.23 -19.09
CA ARG A 420 -30.75 21.22 -20.12
C ARG A 420 -29.55 20.86 -21.00
N ASP A 421 -28.71 21.84 -21.34
CA ASP A 421 -27.60 21.66 -22.28
C ASP A 421 -26.46 20.83 -21.65
N LEU A 422 -26.24 20.97 -20.34
CA LEU A 422 -25.23 20.21 -19.60
C LEU A 422 -25.60 18.72 -19.49
N ASN A 423 -26.89 18.39 -19.37
CA ASN A 423 -27.36 17.01 -19.28
C ASN A 423 -27.41 16.32 -20.64
N GLU A 424 -27.80 17.03 -21.71
CA GLU A 424 -27.66 16.56 -23.09
C GLU A 424 -26.19 16.33 -23.47
N TRP A 425 -25.30 17.22 -23.03
CA TRP A 425 -23.87 17.07 -23.27
C TRP A 425 -23.25 15.88 -22.53
N LYS A 426 -23.60 15.65 -21.25
CA LYS A 426 -23.17 14.45 -20.51
C LYS A 426 -23.60 13.17 -21.22
N ALA A 427 -24.83 13.10 -21.72
CA ALA A 427 -25.34 11.95 -22.48
C ALA A 427 -24.57 11.74 -23.81
N LYS A 428 -24.18 12.82 -24.48
CA LYS A 428 -23.44 12.77 -25.76
C LYS A 428 -21.97 12.35 -25.56
N VAL A 429 -21.33 12.81 -24.50
CA VAL A 429 -19.97 12.40 -24.11
C VAL A 429 -19.95 10.93 -23.70
N GLU A 430 -20.95 10.46 -22.95
CA GLU A 430 -21.11 9.04 -22.60
C GLU A 430 -21.28 8.17 -23.86
N HIS A 431 -22.02 8.67 -24.87
CA HIS A 431 -22.24 7.98 -26.13
C HIS A 431 -20.96 7.89 -27.00
N GLU A 432 -20.18 8.97 -27.07
CA GLU A 432 -18.89 9.00 -27.78
C GLU A 432 -17.85 8.09 -27.11
N ARG A 433 -17.84 8.03 -25.76
CA ARG A 433 -16.98 7.14 -24.98
C ARG A 433 -17.27 5.64 -25.22
N ARG A 434 -18.51 5.30 -25.58
CA ARG A 434 -18.91 3.95 -26.02
C ARG A 434 -18.50 3.61 -27.46
N LYS A 435 -18.26 4.62 -28.31
CA LYS A 435 -17.79 4.41 -29.70
C LYS A 435 -16.28 4.25 -29.80
N SER A 436 -15.52 4.83 -28.87
CA SER A 436 -14.05 4.73 -28.84
C SER A 436 -13.51 3.51 -28.08
N SER A 437 -14.40 2.65 -27.58
CA SER A 437 -14.09 1.41 -26.85
C SER A 437 -14.42 0.13 -27.64
N VAL A 438 -14.63 0.25 -28.96
CA VAL A 438 -14.72 -0.87 -29.91
C VAL A 438 -13.43 -0.99 -30.71
#